data_AF-I3ZGH4-F1
#
_entry.id   AF-I3ZGH4-F1
#
_cell.length_a   1.000
_cell.length_b   1.000
_cell.length_c   1.000
_cell.angle_alpha   90.00
_cell.angle_beta   90.00
_cell.angle_gamma   90.00
#
_symmetry.space_group_name_H-M   'P 1'
#
loop_
_entity.id
_entity.type
_entity.pdbx_description
1 polymer ?
#
loop_
_entity_poly.entity_id
_entity_poly.type
_entity_poly.pdbx_seq_one_letter_code
_entity_poly.pdbx_strand_id
1 'polypeptide(L)'
;MRMLLNSSGNSLALRSCLALAGAILIFGRFAAAQGAPLAGPAPFKAIVSVRGGGVERNAPYRVPQRVVQGVVRDGHEKGIPRAEVFLKDDRTLKVRQLLADENGNYIFGGLPLDHDYQVWAKAGEITTPVKPVSSFMGMHDVTMNFHIAADSHTSEAPKTIETAKQ
;
A
#
# COMPACT_ATOMS: atom_id res chain seq x y z
N MET A 1 -0.69 59.73 -2.24
CA MET A 1 -1.13 60.48 -1.03
C MET A 1 -2.01 59.55 -0.22
N ARG A 2 -1.50 59.01 0.92
CA ARG A 2 -2.20 58.33 2.06
C ARG A 2 -3.12 57.13 1.71
N MET A 3 -3.29 56.05 2.47
CA MET A 3 -3.07 55.66 3.88
C MET A 3 -3.03 54.11 3.85
N LEU A 4 -1.99 53.43 4.34
CA LEU A 4 -1.78 52.91 5.70
C LEU A 4 -2.95 52.17 6.37
N LEU A 5 -2.68 50.88 6.62
CA LEU A 5 -3.03 50.00 7.74
C LEU A 5 -4.51 49.90 8.17
N ASN A 6 -5.09 48.71 7.95
CA ASN A 6 -6.17 48.22 8.80
C ASN A 6 -5.59 47.33 9.91
N SER A 7 -5.81 47.82 11.13
CA SER A 7 -5.48 47.26 12.43
C SER A 7 -6.75 46.67 13.02
N SER A 8 -6.70 45.47 13.58
CA SER A 8 -7.53 45.10 14.73
C SER A 8 -7.07 43.77 15.31
N GLY A 9 -6.35 43.85 16.43
CA GLY A 9 -6.31 42.77 17.41
C GLY A 9 -7.60 42.76 18.24
N ASN A 10 -7.90 41.60 18.82
CA ASN A 10 -8.74 41.45 20.02
C ASN A 10 -8.13 40.29 20.83
N SER A 11 -7.40 40.57 21.92
CA SER A 11 -7.87 40.75 23.32
C SER A 11 -8.45 39.44 23.89
N LEU A 12 -7.67 38.66 24.64
CA LEU A 12 -7.37 38.74 26.08
C LEU A 12 -8.59 38.53 27.01
N ALA A 13 -8.38 37.68 28.03
CA ALA A 13 -9.25 37.36 29.17
C ALA A 13 -10.35 36.32 28.86
N LEU A 14 -10.67 35.35 29.73
CA LEU A 14 -10.75 35.45 31.18
C LEU A 14 -10.59 34.06 31.83
N ARG A 15 -9.77 34.01 32.88
CA ARG A 15 -9.67 32.93 33.85
C ARG A 15 -11.01 32.77 34.58
N SER A 16 -11.47 31.55 34.80
CA SER A 16 -12.43 31.29 35.88
C SER A 16 -11.95 30.12 36.74
N CYS A 17 -12.05 30.37 38.04
CA CYS A 17 -11.41 29.67 39.14
C CYS A 17 -12.49 29.06 40.03
N LEU A 18 -12.09 28.03 40.78
CA LEU A 18 -12.65 27.59 42.07
C LEU A 18 -13.92 26.69 42.10
N ALA A 19 -13.62 25.41 42.36
CA ALA A 19 -13.96 24.65 43.58
C ALA A 19 -15.42 24.25 43.89
N LEU A 20 -15.59 22.94 44.13
CA LEU A 20 -16.18 22.48 45.40
C LEU A 20 -15.63 21.10 45.77
N ALA A 21 -15.14 21.01 47.00
CA ALA A 21 -14.71 19.78 47.67
C ALA A 21 -15.93 19.00 48.20
N GLY A 22 -15.86 17.67 48.17
CA GLY A 22 -16.87 16.80 48.78
C GLY A 22 -16.28 15.42 49.07
N ALA A 23 -15.83 15.24 50.30
CA ALA A 23 -15.35 13.97 50.83
C ALA A 23 -16.52 13.08 51.27
N ILE A 24 -16.58 11.84 50.79
CA ILE A 24 -17.41 10.76 51.36
C ILE A 24 -16.51 9.54 51.54
N LEU A 25 -16.20 9.24 52.81
CA LEU A 25 -15.60 7.98 53.25
C LEU A 25 -16.73 6.98 53.51
N ILE A 26 -16.84 5.94 52.68
CA ILE A 26 -17.56 4.70 53.05
C ILE A 26 -16.63 3.52 52.81
N PHE A 27 -16.28 2.86 53.91
CA PHE A 27 -15.65 1.56 53.96
C PHE A 27 -16.56 0.50 53.33
N GLY A 28 -16.16 -0.02 52.17
CA GLY A 28 -16.72 -1.22 51.58
C GLY A 28 -15.58 -2.15 51.17
N ARG A 29 -15.22 -3.11 52.04
CA ARG A 29 -14.39 -4.24 51.60
C ARG A 29 -15.27 -5.16 50.78
N PHE A 30 -15.10 -5.14 49.46
CA PHE A 30 -15.61 -6.22 48.61
C PHE A 30 -14.44 -6.92 47.92
N ALA A 31 -14.57 -8.24 47.93
CA ALA A 31 -13.53 -9.21 47.70
C ALA A 31 -12.78 -9.01 46.38
N ALA A 32 -11.48 -9.29 46.45
CA ALA A 32 -10.62 -9.50 45.31
C ALA A 32 -11.15 -10.69 44.47
N ALA A 33 -11.96 -10.40 43.46
CA ALA A 33 -12.10 -11.27 42.31
C ALA A 33 -11.11 -10.75 41.26
N GLN A 34 -10.01 -11.48 41.11
CA GLN A 34 -9.01 -11.26 40.07
C GLN A 34 -9.70 -11.42 38.72
N GLY A 35 -10.11 -10.30 38.12
CA GLY A 35 -10.41 -10.24 36.69
C GLY A 35 -9.11 -10.56 35.96
N ALA A 36 -9.05 -11.75 35.36
CA ALA A 36 -7.94 -12.19 34.55
C ALA A 36 -7.52 -11.07 33.59
N PRO A 37 -6.22 -10.83 33.38
CA PRO A 37 -5.82 -10.08 32.20
C PRO A 37 -6.35 -10.88 31.02
N LEU A 38 -7.35 -10.34 30.32
CA LEU A 38 -7.65 -10.75 28.97
C LEU A 38 -6.36 -10.54 28.20
N ALA A 39 -5.63 -11.63 28.02
CA ALA A 39 -4.58 -11.74 27.05
C ALA A 39 -5.16 -11.23 25.74
N GLY A 40 -4.77 -10.03 25.34
CA GLY A 40 -4.86 -9.63 23.95
C GLY A 40 -4.20 -10.74 23.11
N PRO A 41 -4.59 -10.92 21.84
CA PRO A 41 -3.97 -11.91 20.98
C PRO A 41 -2.46 -11.64 20.97
N ALA A 42 -1.71 -12.47 21.69
CA ALA A 42 -0.27 -12.41 21.67
C ALA A 42 0.14 -12.64 20.21
N PRO A 43 0.87 -11.70 19.61
CA PRO A 43 1.36 -11.91 18.27
C PRO A 43 2.43 -13.01 18.35
N PHE A 44 2.34 -13.97 17.42
CA PHE A 44 3.34 -14.99 17.12
C PHE A 44 3.78 -15.89 18.30
N LYS A 45 3.07 -17.01 18.52
CA LYS A 45 3.61 -18.16 19.26
C LYS A 45 4.76 -18.79 18.46
N ALA A 46 6.00 -18.44 18.79
CA ALA A 46 7.13 -19.33 18.59
C ALA A 46 7.11 -20.39 19.70
N ILE A 47 6.53 -21.56 19.41
CA ILE A 47 6.80 -22.78 20.18
C ILE A 47 7.55 -23.72 19.24
N VAL A 48 8.87 -23.62 19.25
CA VAL A 48 9.73 -24.73 18.83
C VAL A 48 9.63 -25.78 19.92
N SER A 49 8.79 -26.79 19.71
CA SER A 49 8.83 -28.04 20.47
C SER A 49 9.48 -29.10 19.58
N VAL A 50 10.81 -29.23 19.65
CA VAL A 50 11.51 -30.38 19.08
C VAL A 50 11.29 -31.55 20.03
N ARG A 51 10.26 -32.36 19.76
CA ARG A 51 10.14 -33.70 20.33
C ARG A 51 9.31 -34.61 19.42
N GLY A 52 10.00 -35.59 18.83
CA GLY A 52 9.40 -36.78 18.24
C GLY A 52 9.02 -36.63 16.77
N GLY A 53 9.70 -37.39 15.91
CA GLY A 53 9.38 -37.49 14.49
C GLY A 53 7.97 -37.99 14.26
N GLY A 54 7.09 -37.08 13.88
CA GLY A 54 5.87 -37.35 13.14
C GLY A 54 5.92 -36.49 11.88
N VAL A 55 5.94 -37.11 10.71
CA VAL A 55 5.79 -36.39 9.44
C VAL A 55 4.36 -35.86 9.41
N GLU A 56 4.16 -34.57 9.68
CA GLU A 56 2.87 -33.91 9.46
C GLU A 56 2.54 -33.94 7.97
N ARG A 57 1.85 -35.01 7.52
CA ARG A 57 1.41 -35.23 6.13
C ARG A 57 0.29 -34.27 5.67
N ASN A 58 0.13 -33.12 6.31
CA ASN A 58 -1.01 -32.22 6.08
C ASN A 58 -0.68 -30.73 6.27
N ALA A 59 0.56 -30.30 6.07
CA ALA A 59 0.79 -28.90 5.77
C ALA A 59 0.11 -28.58 4.42
N PRO A 60 -0.82 -27.62 4.33
CA PRO A 60 -1.44 -27.28 3.06
C PRO A 60 -0.34 -26.84 2.10
N TYR A 61 -0.29 -27.46 0.92
CA TYR A 61 0.60 -27.05 -0.16
C TYR A 61 0.30 -25.57 -0.48
N ARG A 62 1.18 -24.67 -0.02
CA ARG A 62 1.12 -23.27 -0.43
C ARG A 62 1.69 -23.21 -1.84
N VAL A 63 0.81 -23.02 -2.81
CA VAL A 63 1.23 -22.63 -4.16
C VAL A 63 2.11 -21.39 -3.98
N PRO A 64 3.38 -21.41 -4.43
CA PRO A 64 4.22 -20.23 -4.34
C PRO A 64 3.50 -19.07 -5.04
N GLN A 65 3.62 -17.88 -4.48
CA GLN A 65 3.01 -16.67 -5.02
C GLN A 65 4.08 -15.64 -5.32
N ARG A 66 3.90 -14.96 -6.44
CA ARG A 66 4.72 -13.84 -6.87
C ARG A 66 4.14 -12.54 -6.32
N VAL A 67 5.05 -11.63 -6.06
CA VAL A 67 4.78 -10.25 -5.68
C VAL A 67 5.37 -9.37 -6.77
N VAL A 68 4.56 -8.44 -7.29
CA VAL A 68 5.02 -7.36 -8.16
C VAL A 68 4.82 -6.06 -7.40
N GLN A 69 5.89 -5.30 -7.20
CA GLN A 69 5.86 -4.06 -6.43
C GLN A 69 6.74 -3.01 -7.07
N GLY A 70 6.63 -1.76 -6.64
CA GLY A 70 7.53 -0.71 -7.09
C GLY A 70 6.97 0.66 -6.79
N VAL A 71 7.55 1.66 -7.46
CA VAL A 71 7.19 3.07 -7.28
C VAL A 71 6.86 3.71 -8.61
N VAL A 72 5.78 4.49 -8.64
CA VAL A 72 5.42 5.38 -9.75
C VAL A 72 5.98 6.77 -9.44
N ARG A 73 6.86 7.25 -10.31
CA ARG A 73 7.57 8.52 -10.16
C ARG A 73 7.28 9.45 -11.34
N ASP A 74 7.37 10.74 -11.07
CA ASP A 74 7.36 11.80 -12.08
C ASP A 74 8.77 12.01 -12.67
N GLY A 75 8.88 12.88 -13.67
CA GLY A 75 10.16 13.31 -14.27
C GLY A 75 11.12 13.97 -13.27
N HIS A 76 10.62 14.46 -12.14
CA HIS A 76 11.42 15.00 -11.03
C HIS A 76 11.80 13.96 -9.96
N GLU A 77 11.66 12.66 -10.25
CA GLU A 77 11.86 11.53 -9.33
C GLU A 77 10.95 11.51 -8.10
N LYS A 78 9.99 12.44 -8.01
CA LYS A 78 9.00 12.48 -6.96
C LYS A 78 7.94 11.39 -7.19
N GLY A 79 7.61 10.65 -6.13
CA GLY A 79 6.51 9.68 -6.17
C GLY A 79 5.17 10.36 -6.47
N ILE A 80 4.37 9.74 -7.35
CA ILE A 80 3.06 10.26 -7.73
C ILE A 80 1.99 9.59 -6.86
N PRO A 81 1.36 10.33 -5.92
CA PRO A 81 0.30 9.77 -5.10
C PRO A 81 -0.95 9.48 -5.93
N ARG A 82 -1.69 8.44 -5.55
CA ARG A 82 -2.95 8.04 -6.20
C ARG A 82 -2.82 7.71 -7.71
N ALA A 83 -1.64 7.38 -8.19
CA ALA A 83 -1.46 6.85 -9.53
C ALA A 83 -2.18 5.49 -9.66
N GLU A 84 -2.84 5.23 -10.78
CA GLU A 84 -3.52 3.97 -11.07
C GLU A 84 -2.53 3.00 -11.69
N VAL A 85 -2.25 1.88 -11.02
CA VAL A 85 -1.43 0.80 -11.56
C VAL A 85 -2.34 -0.35 -11.96
N PHE A 86 -2.15 -0.84 -13.17
CA PHE A 86 -2.92 -1.93 -13.75
C PHE A 86 -2.03 -3.14 -13.92
N LEU A 87 -2.58 -4.30 -13.61
CA LEU A 87 -1.97 -5.60 -13.83
C LEU A 87 -2.97 -6.51 -14.53
N LYS A 88 -2.68 -6.87 -15.77
CA LYS A 88 -3.44 -7.85 -16.55
C LYS A 88 -2.73 -9.20 -16.47
N ASP A 89 -3.51 -10.23 -16.19
CA ASP A 89 -3.09 -11.63 -16.31
C ASP A 89 -3.34 -12.11 -17.74
N ASP A 90 -2.31 -12.52 -18.46
CA ASP A 90 -2.45 -12.95 -19.87
C ASP A 90 -3.08 -14.34 -19.99
N ARG A 91 -3.11 -15.14 -18.92
CA ARG A 91 -3.75 -16.45 -18.90
C ARG A 91 -5.23 -16.39 -18.55
N THR A 92 -5.62 -15.55 -17.59
CA THR A 92 -7.03 -15.41 -17.18
C THR A 92 -7.74 -14.19 -17.77
N LEU A 93 -6.99 -13.29 -18.42
CA LEU A 93 -7.43 -12.00 -18.95
C LEU A 93 -8.05 -11.06 -17.90
N LYS A 94 -7.87 -11.37 -16.60
CA LYS A 94 -8.33 -10.51 -15.51
C LYS A 94 -7.41 -9.30 -15.37
N VAL A 95 -8.01 -8.12 -15.30
CA VAL A 95 -7.32 -6.86 -15.01
C VAL A 95 -7.57 -6.47 -13.57
N ARG A 96 -6.50 -6.26 -12.82
CA ARG A 96 -6.52 -5.69 -11.47
C ARG A 96 -6.00 -4.26 -11.52
N GLN A 97 -6.68 -3.38 -10.79
CA GLN A 97 -6.28 -1.98 -10.64
C GLN A 97 -5.99 -1.71 -9.17
N LEU A 98 -4.88 -1.01 -8.90
CA LEU A 98 -4.49 -0.55 -7.57
C LEU A 98 -4.18 0.95 -7.63
N LEU A 99 -4.53 1.69 -6.58
CA LEU A 99 -4.07 3.06 -6.39
C LEU A 99 -2.75 3.04 -5.61
N ALA A 100 -1.77 3.78 -6.11
CA ALA A 100 -0.51 4.00 -5.42
C ALA A 100 -0.71 4.82 -4.12
N ASP A 101 0.14 4.56 -3.13
CA ASP A 101 0.14 5.26 -1.84
C ASP A 101 0.58 6.73 -1.96
N GLU A 102 0.69 7.45 -0.84
CA GLU A 102 1.12 8.85 -0.81
C GLU A 102 2.53 9.09 -1.36
N ASN A 103 3.37 8.05 -1.35
CA ASN A 103 4.74 8.05 -1.83
C ASN A 103 4.86 7.49 -3.25
N GLY A 104 3.74 7.10 -3.89
CA GLY A 104 3.70 6.48 -5.21
C GLY A 104 4.04 4.99 -5.22
N ASN A 105 4.14 4.32 -4.06
CA ASN A 105 4.40 2.88 -4.00
C ASN A 105 3.14 2.07 -4.28
N TYR A 106 3.34 0.89 -4.86
CA TYR A 106 2.27 -0.07 -5.12
C TYR A 106 2.77 -1.51 -4.91
N ILE A 107 1.84 -2.42 -4.61
CA ILE A 107 2.14 -3.85 -4.43
C ILE A 107 0.97 -4.73 -4.87
N PHE A 108 1.27 -5.69 -5.74
CA PHE A 108 0.39 -6.78 -6.14
C PHE A 108 0.94 -8.09 -5.57
N GLY A 109 0.29 -8.59 -4.52
CA GLY A 109 0.58 -9.89 -3.93
C GLY A 109 -0.35 -10.99 -4.44
N GLY A 110 0.01 -12.23 -4.14
CA GLY A 110 -0.85 -13.38 -4.43
C GLY A 110 -0.98 -13.71 -5.91
N LEU A 111 0.05 -13.43 -6.70
CA LEU A 111 0.08 -13.72 -8.12
C LEU A 111 0.56 -15.17 -8.35
N PRO A 112 -0.16 -16.03 -9.09
CA PRO A 112 0.40 -17.30 -9.54
C PRO A 112 1.73 -17.13 -10.29
N LEU A 113 2.74 -17.96 -10.03
CA LEU A 113 4.06 -17.89 -10.70
C LEU A 113 4.03 -18.44 -12.12
N ASP A 114 3.06 -19.30 -12.43
CA ASP A 114 2.88 -19.99 -13.71
C ASP A 114 2.11 -19.15 -14.74
N HIS A 115 1.84 -17.88 -14.43
CA HIS A 115 1.14 -16.94 -15.30
C HIS A 115 2.10 -15.83 -15.74
N ASP A 116 1.88 -15.33 -16.96
CA ASP A 116 2.52 -14.12 -17.46
C ASP A 116 1.58 -12.92 -17.22
N TYR A 117 2.18 -11.76 -16.92
CA TYR A 117 1.44 -10.55 -16.61
C TYR A 117 1.92 -9.36 -17.43
N GLN A 118 1.00 -8.42 -17.65
CA GLN A 118 1.27 -7.12 -18.25
C GLN A 118 0.97 -6.04 -17.23
N VAL A 119 1.95 -5.18 -16.93
CA VAL A 119 1.83 -4.15 -15.90
C VAL A 119 2.08 -2.78 -16.52
N TRP A 120 1.20 -1.83 -16.23
CA TRP A 120 1.35 -0.44 -16.64
C TRP A 120 0.78 0.50 -15.58
N ALA A 121 1.28 1.72 -15.54
CA ALA A 121 0.79 2.78 -14.67
C ALA A 121 0.13 3.88 -15.48
N LYS A 122 -0.86 4.54 -14.88
CA LYS A 122 -1.57 5.70 -15.40
C LYS A 122 -1.67 6.75 -14.30
N ALA A 123 -1.32 7.98 -14.63
CA ALA A 123 -1.54 9.14 -13.77
C ALA A 123 -2.28 10.22 -14.56
N GLY A 124 -3.52 10.52 -14.15
CA GLY A 124 -4.38 11.43 -14.91
C GLY A 124 -4.68 10.87 -16.30
N GLU A 125 -4.22 11.56 -17.34
CA GLU A 125 -4.39 11.14 -18.74
C GLU A 125 -3.17 10.40 -19.31
N ILE A 126 -2.07 10.36 -18.57
CA ILE A 126 -0.79 9.84 -19.07
C ILE A 126 -0.62 8.39 -18.67
N THR A 127 -0.25 7.54 -19.63
CA THR A 127 -0.07 6.10 -19.44
C THR A 127 1.33 5.68 -19.82
N THR A 128 1.95 4.83 -19.00
CA THR A 128 3.28 4.28 -19.27
C THR A 128 3.23 3.13 -20.28
N PRO A 129 4.35 2.81 -20.96
CA PRO A 129 4.45 1.59 -21.73
C PRO A 129 4.17 0.35 -20.87
N VAL A 130 3.50 -0.63 -21.47
CA VAL A 130 3.21 -1.92 -20.85
C VAL A 130 4.50 -2.70 -20.68
N LYS A 131 4.73 -3.17 -19.46
CA LYS A 131 5.90 -3.97 -19.11
C LYS A 131 5.49 -5.41 -18.79
N PRO A 132 6.04 -6.41 -19.50
CA PRO A 132 5.71 -7.80 -19.25
C PRO A 132 6.44 -8.32 -18.01
N VAL A 133 5.80 -9.21 -17.26
CA VAL A 133 6.37 -9.99 -16.17
C VAL A 133 6.15 -11.45 -16.50
N SER A 134 7.23 -12.15 -16.85
CA SER A 134 7.14 -13.54 -17.30
C SER A 134 7.27 -14.55 -16.17
N SER A 135 6.48 -15.61 -16.23
CA SER A 135 6.55 -16.80 -15.37
C SER A 135 7.94 -17.45 -15.36
N PHE A 136 8.69 -17.37 -16.45
CA PHE A 136 10.04 -17.94 -16.57
C PHE A 136 11.12 -17.18 -15.78
N MET A 137 10.81 -15.98 -15.27
CA MET A 137 11.74 -15.25 -14.41
C MET A 137 11.84 -15.97 -13.06
N GLY A 138 13.02 -16.46 -12.68
CA GLY A 138 13.21 -17.19 -11.41
C GLY A 138 12.96 -16.37 -10.13
N MET A 139 12.69 -15.06 -10.25
CA MET A 139 12.42 -14.18 -9.12
C MET A 139 10.93 -14.19 -8.75
N HIS A 140 10.66 -14.30 -7.45
CA HIS A 140 9.30 -14.27 -6.90
C HIS A 140 8.90 -12.86 -6.46
N ASP A 141 9.88 -11.99 -6.23
CA ASP A 141 9.70 -10.57 -5.97
C ASP A 141 10.20 -9.79 -7.18
N VAL A 142 9.29 -9.09 -7.85
CA VAL A 142 9.58 -8.31 -9.05
C VAL A 142 9.37 -6.85 -8.70
N THR A 143 10.48 -6.12 -8.61
CA THR A 143 10.44 -4.66 -8.45
C THR A 143 10.35 -4.00 -9.81
N MET A 144 9.26 -3.26 -10.07
CA MET A 144 9.00 -2.58 -11.32
C MET A 144 8.67 -1.10 -11.08
N ASN A 145 9.62 -0.22 -11.42
CA ASN A 145 9.40 1.21 -11.29
C ASN A 145 8.85 1.81 -12.59
N PHE A 146 7.97 2.78 -12.44
CA PHE A 146 7.34 3.50 -13.55
C PHE A 146 7.70 4.97 -13.48
N HIS A 147 8.09 5.53 -14.61
CA HIS A 147 8.33 6.96 -14.75
C HIS A 147 7.28 7.51 -15.70
N ILE A 148 6.55 8.52 -15.25
CA ILE A 148 5.56 9.23 -16.03
C ILE A 148 6.14 10.62 -16.27
N ALA A 149 6.53 10.89 -17.51
CA ALA A 149 6.82 12.26 -17.91
C ALA A 149 5.47 12.98 -17.99
N ALA A 150 5.33 14.16 -17.37
CA ALA A 150 4.09 14.93 -17.29
C ALA A 150 3.50 15.35 -18.66
N ASP A 151 4.11 14.90 -19.76
CA ASP A 151 3.92 15.29 -21.14
C ASP A 151 3.78 14.11 -22.12
N SER A 152 3.72 12.84 -21.69
CA SER A 152 3.67 11.69 -22.63
C SER A 152 2.28 11.39 -23.25
N HIS A 153 1.55 12.42 -23.66
CA HIS A 153 0.49 12.33 -24.69
C HIS A 153 1.15 12.22 -26.07
N THR A 154 1.89 11.15 -26.32
CA THR A 154 2.18 10.68 -27.68
C THR A 154 2.33 9.18 -27.60
N SER A 155 1.16 8.52 -27.53
CA SER A 155 1.00 7.14 -27.97
C SER A 155 1.41 7.10 -29.45
N GLU A 156 2.69 6.90 -29.72
CA GLU A 156 3.18 6.51 -31.04
C GLU A 156 2.49 5.19 -31.40
N ALA A 157 1.55 5.30 -32.35
CA ALA A 157 0.81 4.20 -32.94
C ALA A 157 1.78 3.10 -33.42
N PRO A 158 1.35 1.83 -33.43
CA PRO A 158 2.23 0.69 -33.68
C PRO A 158 3.05 0.86 -34.95
N LYS A 159 4.35 0.56 -34.86
CA LYS A 159 5.21 0.33 -36.02
C LYS A 159 4.57 -0.73 -36.90
N THR A 160 3.90 -0.31 -37.97
CA THR A 160 3.60 -1.15 -39.12
C THR A 160 4.92 -1.49 -39.77
N ILE A 161 5.41 -2.71 -39.52
CA ILE A 161 6.53 -3.31 -40.23
C ILE A 161 5.98 -3.99 -41.49
N GLU A 162 6.63 -3.69 -42.63
CA GLU A 162 6.63 -4.40 -43.93
C GLU A 162 5.32 -4.39 -44.76
N THR A 163 5.35 -4.26 -46.10
CA THR A 163 6.20 -4.97 -47.06
C THR A 163 6.44 -4.14 -48.34
N ALA A 164 7.69 -4.19 -48.81
CA ALA A 164 8.14 -3.71 -50.11
C ALA A 164 7.56 -4.53 -51.27
N LYS A 165 7.18 -3.86 -52.37
CA LYS A 165 7.27 -4.43 -53.72
C LYS A 165 7.38 -3.30 -54.76
N GLN A 166 8.60 -3.08 -55.24
CA GLN A 166 8.86 -2.60 -56.59
C GLN A 166 9.36 -3.78 -57.41
#